data_AF-A0A7S1TBS4-F1
#
_entry.id   AF-A0A7S1TBS4-F1
#
_cell.length_a   1.000
_cell.length_b   1.000
_cell.length_c   1.000
_cell.angle_alpha   90.00
_cell.angle_beta   90.00
_cell.angle_gamma   90.00
#
_symmetry.space_group_name_H-M   'P 1'
#
loop_
_entity.id
_entity.type
_entity.pdbx_description
1 polymer ?
#
loop_
_entity_poly.entity_id
_entity_poly.type
_entity_poly.pdbx_seq_one_letter_code
_entity_poly.pdbx_strand_id
1 'polypeptide(L)'
;MESASMRCDPLAKVLAREVPTVRVAHPVEKIVETNRRMEVKGRDQELAELYGVHMPARRQLDRVMLRQFHRLPGFESSFVGLDDLDGKGEMITLDDYLGIPWEQPNVAFDLRAEMEAKLGMKPFEPL
;
A
#
# COMPACT_ATOMS: atom_id res chain seq x y z
N MET A 1 -47.56 -2.55 -14.93
CA MET A 1 -46.61 -3.67 -15.11
C MET A 1 -45.26 -3.07 -15.44
N GLU A 2 -44.36 -3.15 -14.46
CA GLU A 2 -42.89 -3.07 -14.54
C GLU A 2 -42.22 -1.83 -15.18
N SER A 3 -42.15 -0.73 -14.44
CA SER A 3 -41.18 0.34 -14.67
C SER A 3 -39.82 -0.08 -14.10
N ALA A 4 -38.92 -0.48 -14.99
CA ALA A 4 -37.55 -0.88 -14.69
C ALA A 4 -36.79 0.22 -13.94
N SER A 5 -36.49 -0.03 -12.67
CA SER A 5 -35.51 0.76 -11.93
C SER A 5 -34.15 0.52 -12.55
N MET A 6 -33.59 1.56 -13.18
CA MET A 6 -32.15 1.66 -13.44
C MET A 6 -31.44 1.74 -12.08
N ARG A 7 -31.29 0.58 -11.44
CA ARG A 7 -30.31 0.40 -10.38
C ARG A 7 -28.96 0.35 -11.09
N CYS A 8 -28.28 1.49 -11.14
CA CYS A 8 -26.85 1.48 -11.38
C CYS A 8 -26.24 0.71 -10.21
N ASP A 9 -25.89 -0.56 -10.44
CA ASP A 9 -25.26 -1.39 -9.43
C ASP A 9 -23.93 -0.74 -9.02
N PRO A 10 -23.73 -0.40 -7.72
CA PRO A 10 -22.53 0.28 -7.26
C PRO A 10 -21.26 -0.56 -7.46
N LEU A 11 -21.41 -1.88 -7.64
CA LEU A 11 -20.34 -2.82 -7.95
C LEU A 11 -19.80 -2.67 -9.39
N ALA A 12 -20.64 -2.32 -10.37
CA ALA A 12 -20.21 -2.16 -11.75
C ALA A 12 -19.25 -0.97 -11.94
N LYS A 13 -19.42 0.08 -11.12
CA LYS A 13 -18.56 1.27 -11.14
C LYS A 13 -17.17 1.02 -10.54
N VAL A 14 -17.02 -0.01 -9.71
CA VAL A 14 -15.73 -0.46 -9.18
C VAL A 14 -14.97 -1.31 -10.21
N LEU A 15 -15.69 -2.09 -11.02
CA LEU A 15 -15.08 -2.98 -12.03
C LEU A 15 -14.62 -2.25 -13.31
N ALA A 16 -15.16 -1.07 -13.60
CA ALA A 16 -14.81 -0.27 -14.79
C ALA A 16 -13.50 0.54 -14.63
N ARG A 17 -12.97 0.66 -13.40
CA ARG A 17 -11.65 1.21 -13.14
C ARG A 17 -10.68 0.05 -13.28
N GLU A 18 -10.09 -0.09 -14.47
CA GLU A 18 -9.01 -1.02 -14.84
C GLU A 18 -8.71 -2.04 -13.75
N VAL A 19 -9.20 -3.28 -13.89
CA VAL A 19 -8.84 -4.38 -13.00
C VAL A 19 -7.31 -4.33 -12.88
N PRO A 20 -6.72 -3.89 -11.74
CA PRO A 20 -5.30 -4.07 -11.56
C PRO A 20 -5.14 -5.57 -11.68
N THR A 21 -4.36 -6.01 -12.67
CA THR A 21 -4.13 -7.43 -12.94
C THR A 21 -4.08 -8.13 -11.60
N VAL A 22 -5.06 -9.01 -11.32
CA VAL A 22 -5.12 -9.72 -10.04
C VAL A 22 -3.85 -10.56 -10.02
N ARG A 23 -2.78 -10.01 -9.42
CA ARG A 23 -1.49 -10.66 -9.33
C ARG A 23 -1.79 -11.95 -8.57
N VAL A 24 -1.59 -13.09 -9.21
CA VAL A 24 -1.74 -14.38 -8.56
C VAL A 24 -0.60 -14.47 -7.55
N ALA A 25 -0.87 -14.03 -6.32
CA ALA A 25 0.12 -13.98 -5.25
C ALA A 25 0.68 -15.39 -5.02
N HIS A 26 2.00 -15.49 -4.96
CA HIS A 26 2.65 -16.78 -4.78
C HIS A 26 2.27 -17.33 -3.39
N PRO A 27 1.99 -18.64 -3.22
CA PRO A 27 1.56 -19.16 -1.92
C PRO A 27 2.56 -18.87 -0.78
N VAL A 28 3.87 -18.85 -1.09
CA VAL A 28 4.92 -18.51 -0.11
C VAL A 28 4.88 -17.05 0.31
N GLU A 29 4.46 -16.14 -0.56
CA GLU A 29 4.35 -14.71 -0.25
C GLU A 29 3.42 -14.48 0.94
N LYS A 30 2.30 -15.21 1.00
CA LYS A 30 1.36 -15.17 2.12
C LYS A 30 1.98 -15.66 3.44
N ILE A 31 2.82 -16.70 3.37
CA ILE A 31 3.51 -17.25 4.54
C ILE A 31 4.50 -16.22 5.07
N VAL A 32 5.32 -15.64 4.19
CA VAL A 32 6.30 -14.60 4.52
C VAL A 32 5.62 -13.39 5.14
N GLU A 33 4.53 -12.90 4.54
CA GLU A 33 3.79 -11.75 5.07
C GLU A 33 3.20 -12.04 6.47
N THR A 34 2.65 -13.23 6.67
CA THR A 34 2.08 -13.64 7.96
C THR A 34 3.16 -13.70 9.04
N ASN A 35 4.30 -14.32 8.74
CA ASN A 35 5.44 -14.39 9.67
C ASN A 35 5.93 -12.99 10.05
N ARG A 36 6.09 -12.10 9.07
CA ARG A 36 6.48 -10.71 9.30
C ARG A 36 5.51 -9.99 10.23
N ARG A 37 4.20 -10.17 10.04
CA ARG A 37 3.18 -9.58 10.92
C ARG A 37 3.28 -10.12 12.35
N MET A 38 3.61 -11.40 12.51
CA MET A 38 3.82 -12.00 13.83
C MET A 38 5.09 -11.46 14.50
N GLU A 39 6.19 -11.33 13.76
CA GLU A 39 7.46 -10.77 14.27
C GLU A 39 7.30 -9.33 14.74
N VAL A 40 6.56 -8.49 14.01
CA VAL A 40 6.31 -7.10 14.42
C VAL A 40 5.49 -7.07 15.72
N LYS A 41 4.46 -7.91 15.84
CA LYS A 41 3.67 -8.01 17.06
C LYS A 41 4.49 -8.52 18.24
N GLY A 42 5.34 -9.52 18.01
CA GLY A 42 6.26 -10.05 19.03
C GLY A 42 7.23 -8.99 19.53
N ARG A 43 7.82 -8.20 18.61
CA ARG A 43 8.69 -7.06 18.98
C ARG A 43 7.94 -6.00 19.79
N ASP A 44 6.72 -5.67 19.42
CA ASP A 44 5.92 -4.67 20.16
C ASP A 44 5.56 -5.19 21.57
N GLN A 45 5.33 -6.50 21.72
CA GLN A 45 5.12 -7.15 23.02
C GLN A 45 6.39 -7.16 23.87
N GLU A 46 7.53 -7.55 23.31
CA GLU A 46 8.84 -7.53 23.99
C GLU A 46 9.17 -6.12 24.50
N LEU A 47 8.94 -5.09 23.68
CA LEU A 47 9.13 -3.69 24.08
C LEU A 47 8.21 -3.28 25.24
N ALA A 48 6.96 -3.76 25.23
CA ALA A 48 6.02 -3.53 26.32
C ALA A 48 6.47 -4.21 27.63
N GLU A 49 7.06 -5.41 27.55
CA GLU A 49 7.56 -6.14 28.71
C GLU A 49 8.81 -5.50 29.30
N LEU A 50 9.76 -5.07 28.46
CA LEU A 50 11.04 -4.50 28.90
C LEU A 50 10.92 -3.07 29.43
N TYR A 51 10.11 -2.25 28.76
CA TYR A 51 10.06 -0.82 29.01
C TYR A 51 8.67 -0.32 29.39
N GLY A 52 7.65 -1.17 29.35
CA GLY A 52 6.26 -0.81 29.64
C GLY A 52 5.48 -0.31 28.42
N VAL A 53 4.20 -0.01 28.65
CA VAL A 53 3.19 0.31 27.61
C VAL A 53 3.56 1.51 26.73
N HIS A 54 4.38 2.43 27.21
CA HIS A 54 4.71 3.65 26.48
C HIS A 54 5.61 3.42 25.26
N MET A 55 6.46 2.39 25.26
CA MET A 55 7.36 2.12 24.13
C MET A 55 6.67 1.69 22.85
N PRO A 56 5.76 0.69 22.83
CA PRO A 56 5.04 0.36 21.60
C PRO A 56 4.15 1.52 21.12
N ALA A 57 3.58 2.30 22.05
CA ALA A 57 2.79 3.48 21.69
C ALA A 57 3.65 4.54 20.97
N ARG A 58 4.85 4.83 21.49
CA ARG A 58 5.81 5.72 20.84
C ARG A 58 6.22 5.20 19.46
N ARG A 59 6.57 3.92 19.36
CA ARG A 59 6.92 3.27 18.08
C ARG A 59 5.80 3.38 17.05
N GLN A 60 4.54 3.27 17.48
CA GLN A 60 3.38 3.47 16.62
C GLN A 60 3.25 4.92 16.14
N LEU A 61 3.50 5.91 17.01
CA LEU A 61 3.53 7.32 16.63
C LEU A 61 4.65 7.61 15.62
N ASP A 62 5.86 7.13 15.89
CA ASP A 62 7.00 7.28 14.98
C ASP A 62 6.68 6.69 13.60
N ARG A 63 6.04 5.52 13.56
CA ARG A 63 5.57 4.89 12.32
C ARG A 63 4.56 5.75 11.55
N VAL A 64 3.63 6.41 12.24
CA VAL A 64 2.65 7.32 11.60
C VAL A 64 3.36 8.57 11.07
N MET A 65 4.27 9.16 11.84
CA MET A 65 5.04 10.34 11.42
C MET A 65 5.93 10.06 10.21
N LEU A 66 6.55 8.88 10.13
CA LEU A 66 7.40 8.53 9.00
C LEU A 66 6.59 8.19 7.73
N ARG A 67 5.36 7.69 7.89
CA ARG A 67 4.46 7.37 6.77
C ARG A 67 3.89 8.59 6.05
N GLN A 68 3.84 9.76 6.69
CA GLN A 68 3.16 10.93 6.13
C GLN A 68 3.80 11.49 4.84
N PHE A 69 5.10 11.23 4.65
CA PHE A 69 5.87 11.81 3.55
C PHE A 69 5.66 11.03 2.26
N HIS A 70 4.83 11.55 1.37
CA HIS A 70 4.57 10.96 0.05
C HIS A 70 5.05 11.88 -1.06
N ARG A 71 5.58 11.28 -2.14
CA ARG A 71 5.81 11.96 -3.42
C ARG A 71 4.47 12.24 -4.11
N LEU A 72 4.54 12.81 -5.32
CA LEU A 72 3.39 12.92 -6.20
C LEU A 72 2.68 11.55 -6.32
N PRO A 73 1.34 11.53 -6.38
CA PRO A 73 0.62 10.28 -6.63
C PRO A 73 1.12 9.66 -7.95
N GLY A 74 1.17 8.33 -8.00
CA GLY A 74 1.76 7.56 -9.11
C GLY A 74 3.22 7.19 -8.92
N PHE A 75 4.00 8.05 -8.25
CA PHE A 75 5.39 7.74 -7.94
C PHE A 75 5.53 6.98 -6.63
N GLU A 76 6.31 5.90 -6.69
CA GLU A 76 6.72 5.16 -5.50
C GLU A 76 7.55 6.07 -4.57
N SER A 77 7.16 6.09 -3.29
CA SER A 77 7.87 6.84 -2.26
C SER A 77 8.80 5.91 -1.51
N SER A 78 10.08 6.28 -1.42
CA SER A 78 11.08 5.56 -0.62
C SER A 78 10.99 6.00 0.84
N PHE A 79 10.57 5.12 1.75
CA PHE A 79 10.44 5.44 3.18
C PHE A 79 11.61 4.88 4.01
N VAL A 80 12.84 5.27 3.68
CA VAL A 80 14.05 4.71 4.30
C VAL A 80 13.98 4.70 5.83
N GLY A 81 13.57 5.81 6.46
CA GLY A 81 13.43 5.85 7.92
C GLY A 81 12.34 4.94 8.49
N LEU A 82 11.25 4.71 7.75
CA LEU A 82 10.20 3.75 8.14
C LEU A 82 10.70 2.32 8.01
N ASP A 83 11.44 2.05 6.95
CA ASP A 83 12.03 0.75 6.66
C ASP A 83 13.10 0.39 7.70
N ASP A 84 13.92 1.36 8.11
CA ASP A 84 14.87 1.21 9.22
C ASP A 84 14.15 0.94 10.55
N LEU A 85 13.09 1.69 10.86
CA LEU A 85 12.30 1.48 12.07
C LEU A 85 11.68 0.08 12.11
N ASP A 86 11.20 -0.40 10.97
CA ASP A 86 10.63 -1.75 10.82
C ASP A 86 11.70 -2.85 10.73
N GLY A 87 12.98 -2.50 10.58
CA GLY A 87 14.11 -3.42 10.45
C GLY A 87 14.18 -4.11 9.08
N LYS A 88 13.74 -3.41 8.03
CA LYS A 88 13.68 -3.93 6.66
C LYS A 88 14.92 -3.61 5.83
N GLY A 89 15.66 -2.55 6.15
CA GLY A 89 16.80 -2.11 5.35
C GLY A 89 17.92 -3.15 5.21
N GLU A 90 18.03 -4.06 6.17
CA GLU A 90 19.04 -5.14 6.16
C GLU A 90 18.51 -6.45 5.56
N MET A 91 17.20 -6.56 5.37
CA MET A 91 16.51 -7.80 5.01
C MET A 91 16.14 -7.78 3.53
N ILE A 92 16.51 -8.85 2.81
CA ILE A 92 16.14 -8.97 1.40
C ILE A 92 14.66 -9.32 1.30
N THR A 93 13.89 -8.48 0.62
CA THR A 93 12.45 -8.66 0.41
C THR A 93 12.16 -9.36 -0.91
N LEU A 94 10.91 -9.81 -1.08
CA LEU A 94 10.47 -10.43 -2.34
C LEU A 94 10.50 -9.42 -3.50
N ASP A 95 10.23 -8.15 -3.20
CA ASP A 95 10.29 -7.07 -4.18
C ASP A 95 11.71 -6.84 -4.68
N ASP A 96 12.74 -7.08 -3.85
CA ASP A 96 14.14 -6.97 -4.28
C ASP A 96 14.53 -8.08 -5.27
N TYR A 97 13.89 -9.25 -5.19
CA TYR A 97 14.16 -10.38 -6.09
C TYR A 97 13.26 -10.40 -7.34
N LEU A 98 11.97 -10.07 -7.20
CA LEU A 98 10.97 -10.17 -8.27
C LEU A 98 10.58 -8.81 -8.87
N GLY A 99 10.82 -7.71 -8.15
CA GLY A 99 10.43 -6.35 -8.51
C GLY A 99 11.46 -5.64 -9.39
N ILE A 100 12.06 -6.36 -10.33
CA ILE A 100 13.16 -5.86 -11.15
C ILE A 100 12.66 -4.74 -12.10
N PRO A 101 13.17 -3.48 -12.01
CA PRO A 101 12.59 -2.34 -12.72
C PRO A 101 12.56 -2.47 -14.25
N TRP A 102 13.52 -3.18 -14.85
CA TRP A 102 13.58 -3.36 -16.30
C TRP A 102 12.70 -4.50 -16.83
N GLU A 103 12.18 -5.37 -15.96
CA GLU A 103 11.23 -6.42 -16.33
C GLU A 103 9.78 -5.97 -16.12
N GLN A 104 9.58 -4.88 -15.38
CA GLN A 104 8.26 -4.30 -15.19
C GLN A 104 7.83 -3.55 -16.46
N PRO A 105 6.59 -3.73 -16.93
CA PRO A 105 6.07 -2.89 -18.00
C PRO A 105 6.09 -1.44 -17.53
N ASN A 106 6.65 -0.53 -18.33
CA ASN A 106 6.57 0.90 -18.07
C ASN A 106 5.09 1.31 -18.11
N VAL A 107 4.44 1.35 -16.95
CA VAL A 107 3.08 1.86 -16.82
C VAL A 107 3.18 3.38 -16.89
N ALA A 108 2.83 3.96 -18.03
CA ALA A 108 2.64 5.40 -18.13
C ALA A 108 1.38 5.77 -17.34
N PHE A 109 1.52 6.58 -16.31
CA PHE A 109 0.40 7.10 -15.52
C PHE A 109 0.18 8.58 -15.82
N ASP A 110 -1.10 8.98 -15.89
CA ASP A 110 -1.47 10.39 -16.00
C ASP A 110 -1.46 11.04 -14.60
N LEU A 111 -0.41 11.82 -14.34
CA LEU A 111 -0.21 12.55 -13.08
C LEU A 111 -1.40 13.43 -12.70
N ARG A 112 -2.09 14.02 -13.69
CA ARG A 112 -3.25 14.87 -13.42
C ARG A 112 -4.39 14.01 -12.90
N ALA A 113 -4.76 12.97 -13.62
CA ALA A 113 -5.86 12.08 -13.26
C ALA A 113 -5.65 11.47 -11.87
N GLU A 114 -4.42 11.09 -11.53
CA GLU A 114 -4.09 10.56 -10.21
C GLU A 114 -4.18 11.60 -9.09
N MET A 115 -3.77 12.85 -9.35
CA MET A 115 -3.90 13.93 -8.39
C MET A 115 -5.36 14.35 -8.20
N GLU A 116 -6.14 14.41 -9.28
CA GLU A 116 -7.59 14.64 -9.23
C GLU A 116 -8.28 13.55 -8.40
N ALA A 117 -7.93 12.28 -8.62
CA ALA A 117 -8.44 11.16 -7.82
C ALA A 117 -8.07 11.28 -6.33
N LYS A 118 -6.82 11.66 -6.02
CA LYS A 118 -6.36 11.89 -4.63
C LYS A 118 -7.11 13.03 -3.96
N LEU A 119 -7.45 14.08 -4.71
CA LEU A 119 -8.20 15.26 -4.23
C LEU A 119 -9.72 15.03 -4.24
N GLY A 120 -10.22 13.91 -4.77
CA GLY A 120 -11.66 13.64 -4.90
C GLY A 120 -12.35 14.48 -5.97
N MET A 121 -11.60 15.00 -6.95
CA MET A 121 -12.13 15.73 -8.10
C MET A 121 -12.60 14.74 -9.18
N LYS A 122 -13.50 15.19 -10.05
CA LYS A 122 -13.88 14.40 -11.23
C LYS A 122 -12.73 14.41 -12.24
N PRO A 123 -12.45 13.28 -12.92
CA PRO A 123 -11.43 13.22 -13.94
C PRO A 123 -11.74 14.20 -15.07
N PHE A 124 -10.74 14.98 -15.49
CA PHE A 124 -10.86 15.87 -16.62
C PHE A 124 -10.99 15.08 -17.94
N GLU A 125 -12.10 15.22 -18.64
CA GLU A 125 -12.29 14.67 -19.99
C GLU A 125 -11.81 15.69 -21.04
N PRO A 126 -10.83 15.36 -21.90
CA PRO A 126 -10.47 16.22 -23.02
C PRO A 126 -11.58 16.23 -24.08
N LEU A 127 -11.86 17.41 -24.66
CA LEU A 127 -12.82 17.65 -25.75
C LEU A 127 -12.45 16.91 -27.04
#